data_AF-A0A7Z9HUR5-F1
#
_entry.id   AF-A0A7Z9HUR5-F1
#
_cell.length_a   1.000
_cell.length_b   1.000
_cell.length_c   1.000
_cell.angle_alpha   90.00
_cell.angle_beta   90.00
_cell.angle_gamma   90.00
#
_symmetry.space_group_name_H-M   'P 1'
#
loop_
_entity.id
_entity.type
_entity.pdbx_description
1 polymer ?
#
loop_
_entity_poly.entity_id
_entity_poly.type
_entity_poly.pdbx_seq_one_letter_code
_entity_poly.pdbx_strand_id
1 'polypeptide(L)'
;MTKTHHHNEEPESDQQSLVNHAKENPMLYVGGIAVIAFVVIATLLFRLNSDLKSRDQASVFAAALDIEDPMEKMEALGEITKDSSKYIAEVLYMHGHAAMESEDYETAKASFTTLRDKHPGFEFTPDGVEALGAIHEINSDYEAAIAVYKDIQATWPDSFAARRQPFNIARCHEENDNPDEALAAYQDQLQTFPGSNVAAHAQQKLDQLRAKNPTLALSPVETPLLEAAPDTTN
;
A
#
# COMPACT_ATOMS: atom_id res chain seq x y z
N MET A 1 -76.66 5.17 54.88
CA MET A 1 -75.29 4.90 55.36
C MET A 1 -74.62 3.98 54.36
N THR A 2 -73.51 4.44 53.76
CA THR A 2 -72.32 3.67 53.33
C THR A 2 -72.53 2.40 52.48
N LYS A 3 -71.88 2.22 51.33
CA LYS A 3 -70.43 2.39 51.13
C LYS A 3 -70.14 2.36 49.62
N THR A 4 -69.58 3.44 49.09
CA THR A 4 -68.83 3.46 47.84
C THR A 4 -67.63 2.53 48.01
N HIS A 5 -67.57 1.43 47.26
CA HIS A 5 -66.34 0.67 47.10
C HIS A 5 -65.56 1.27 45.94
N HIS A 6 -64.62 2.17 46.28
CA HIS A 6 -63.50 2.47 45.41
C HIS A 6 -62.72 1.17 45.22
N HIS A 7 -62.77 0.59 44.01
CA HIS A 7 -61.79 -0.40 43.59
C HIS A 7 -60.54 0.38 43.16
N ASN A 8 -59.49 0.20 43.94
CA ASN A 8 -58.17 0.76 43.72
C ASN A 8 -57.43 -0.22 42.79
N GLU A 9 -57.46 0.03 41.48
CA GLU A 9 -56.63 -0.72 40.53
C GLU A 9 -55.20 -0.16 40.64
N GLU A 10 -54.29 -0.97 41.19
CA GLU A 10 -52.86 -0.66 41.17
C GLU A 10 -52.38 -0.58 39.71
N PRO A 11 -51.50 0.38 39.35
CA PRO A 11 -51.02 0.48 37.98
C PRO A 11 -50.29 -0.81 37.62
N GLU A 12 -50.78 -1.52 36.60
CA GLU A 12 -50.12 -2.71 36.11
C GLU A 12 -48.64 -2.39 35.84
N SER A 13 -47.74 -3.17 36.45
CA SER A 13 -46.30 -3.10 36.18
C SER A 13 -46.07 -3.11 34.66
N ASP A 14 -45.14 -2.29 34.16
CA ASP A 14 -44.85 -2.20 32.72
C ASP A 14 -44.59 -3.59 32.09
N GLN A 15 -44.04 -4.53 32.86
CA GLN A 15 -43.86 -5.92 32.44
C GLN A 15 -45.19 -6.68 32.29
N GLN A 16 -46.14 -6.45 33.18
CA GLN A 16 -47.47 -7.07 33.16
C GLN A 16 -48.28 -6.60 31.94
N SER A 17 -48.26 -5.29 31.66
CA SER A 17 -48.87 -4.67 30.49
C SER A 17 -48.31 -5.24 29.18
N LEU A 18 -46.99 -5.39 29.08
CA LEU A 18 -46.33 -6.00 27.91
C LEU A 18 -46.73 -7.47 27.72
N VAL A 19 -46.83 -8.24 28.80
CA VAL A 19 -47.26 -9.64 28.75
C VAL A 19 -48.72 -9.75 28.33
N ASN A 20 -49.60 -8.88 28.84
CA ASN A 20 -51.00 -8.84 28.46
C ASN A 20 -51.16 -8.43 26.98
N HIS A 21 -50.42 -7.42 26.53
CA HIS A 21 -50.42 -6.99 25.13
C HIS A 21 -49.89 -8.07 24.16
N ALA A 22 -48.87 -8.83 24.57
CA ALA A 22 -48.34 -9.96 23.80
C ALA A 22 -49.32 -11.14 23.71
N LYS A 23 -50.12 -11.37 24.76
CA LYS A 23 -51.19 -12.38 24.74
C LYS A 23 -52.36 -11.97 23.83
N GLU A 24 -52.68 -10.68 23.79
CA GLU A 24 -53.74 -10.14 22.92
C GLU A 24 -53.32 -10.07 21.44
N ASN A 25 -52.02 -9.82 21.17
CA ASN A 25 -51.49 -9.64 19.82
C ASN A 25 -50.35 -10.62 19.49
N PRO A 26 -50.56 -11.94 19.59
CA PRO A 26 -49.48 -12.93 19.46
C PRO A 26 -48.80 -12.89 18.08
N MET A 27 -49.55 -12.59 17.01
CA MET A 27 -49.01 -12.51 15.65
C MET A 27 -47.98 -11.39 15.46
N LEU A 28 -48.09 -10.27 16.18
CA LEU A 28 -47.15 -9.16 16.08
C LEU A 28 -45.75 -9.56 16.59
N TYR A 29 -45.70 -10.21 17.76
CA TYR A 29 -44.45 -10.65 18.38
C TYR A 29 -43.82 -11.84 17.64
N VAL A 30 -44.64 -12.78 17.14
CA VAL A 30 -44.17 -13.87 16.26
C VAL A 30 -43.58 -13.29 14.97
N GLY A 31 -44.21 -12.29 14.37
CA GLY A 31 -43.68 -11.57 13.21
C GLY A 31 -42.33 -10.90 13.51
N GLY A 32 -42.22 -10.18 14.64
CA GLY A 32 -40.97 -9.55 15.06
C GLY A 32 -39.83 -10.55 15.29
N ILE A 33 -40.09 -11.66 15.98
CA ILE A 33 -39.12 -12.73 16.20
C ILE A 33 -38.71 -13.38 14.87
N ALA A 34 -39.67 -13.62 13.95
CA ALA A 34 -39.38 -14.18 12.64
C ALA A 34 -38.48 -13.26 11.80
N VAL A 35 -38.71 -11.94 11.85
CA VAL A 35 -37.84 -10.95 11.17
C VAL A 35 -36.43 -10.96 11.76
N ILE A 36 -36.31 -10.96 13.10
CA ILE A 36 -35.01 -11.02 13.76
C ILE A 36 -34.28 -12.32 13.39
N ALA A 37 -34.96 -13.46 13.45
CA ALA A 37 -34.40 -14.76 13.07
C ALA A 37 -33.98 -14.76 11.60
N PHE A 38 -34.79 -14.20 10.69
CA PHE A 38 -34.45 -14.07 9.28
C PHE A 38 -33.20 -13.20 9.07
N VAL A 39 -33.10 -12.04 9.74
CA VAL A 39 -31.92 -11.17 9.65
C VAL A 39 -30.67 -11.86 10.20
N VAL A 40 -30.78 -12.59 11.32
CA VAL A 40 -29.66 -13.35 11.89
C VAL A 40 -29.22 -14.45 10.94
N ILE A 41 -30.16 -15.22 10.37
CA ILE A 41 -29.88 -16.26 9.39
C ILE A 41 -29.25 -15.66 8.12
N ALA A 42 -29.81 -14.59 7.58
CA ALA A 42 -29.28 -13.90 6.41
C ALA A 42 -27.86 -13.36 6.65
N THR A 43 -27.60 -12.80 7.84
CA THR A 43 -26.27 -12.33 8.24
C THR A 43 -25.31 -13.50 8.40
N LEU A 44 -25.73 -14.61 9.00
CA LEU A 44 -24.91 -15.82 9.15
C LEU A 44 -24.58 -16.43 7.79
N LEU A 45 -25.56 -16.52 6.88
CA LEU A 45 -25.36 -16.98 5.51
C LEU A 45 -24.42 -16.06 4.74
N PHE A 46 -24.56 -14.73 4.89
CA PHE A 46 -23.66 -13.76 4.27
C PHE A 46 -22.22 -13.93 4.79
N ARG A 47 -22.04 -14.07 6.12
CA ARG A 47 -20.73 -14.30 6.74
C ARG A 47 -20.09 -15.63 6.29
N LEU A 48 -20.87 -16.72 6.28
CA LEU A 48 -20.37 -18.01 5.80
C LEU A 48 -19.97 -17.96 4.33
N ASN A 49 -20.76 -17.29 3.48
CA ASN A 49 -20.44 -17.12 2.07
C ASN A 49 -19.19 -16.24 1.85
N SER A 50 -19.04 -15.14 2.61
CA SER A 50 -17.86 -14.28 2.53
C SER A 50 -16.59 -15.00 3.03
N ASP A 51 -16.71 -15.82 4.07
CA ASP A 51 -15.59 -16.59 4.61
C ASP A 51 -15.14 -17.68 3.63
N LEU A 52 -16.06 -18.38 2.97
CA LEU A 52 -15.71 -19.38 1.95
C LEU A 52 -14.97 -18.75 0.77
N LYS A 53 -15.49 -17.64 0.21
CA LYS A 53 -14.81 -16.92 -0.89
C LYS A 53 -13.44 -16.40 -0.47
N SER A 54 -13.31 -15.89 0.76
CA SER A 54 -12.03 -15.39 1.29
C SER A 54 -10.99 -16.49 1.49
N ARG A 55 -11.42 -17.69 1.89
CA ARG A 55 -10.54 -18.85 2.05
C ARG A 55 -10.03 -19.36 0.72
N ASP A 56 -10.90 -19.39 -0.28
CA ASP A 56 -10.57 -19.78 -1.65
C ASP A 56 -9.51 -18.85 -2.25
N GLN A 57 -9.74 -17.53 -2.17
CA GLN A 57 -8.77 -16.55 -2.65
C GLN A 57 -7.42 -16.58 -1.91
N ALA A 58 -7.43 -16.82 -0.59
CA ALA A 58 -6.20 -16.97 0.17
C ALA A 58 -5.38 -18.19 -0.31
N SER A 59 -6.03 -19.32 -0.58
CA SER A 59 -5.35 -20.50 -1.11
C SER A 59 -4.85 -20.33 -2.53
N VAL A 60 -5.64 -19.70 -3.40
CA VAL A 60 -5.24 -19.44 -4.80
C VAL A 60 -4.08 -18.46 -4.84
N PHE A 61 -4.12 -17.41 -4.02
CA PHE A 61 -3.01 -16.47 -3.90
C PHE A 61 -1.74 -17.14 -3.39
N ALA A 62 -1.83 -17.94 -2.32
CA ALA A 62 -0.68 -18.68 -1.81
C ALA A 62 -0.08 -19.62 -2.86
N ALA A 63 -0.92 -20.35 -3.60
CA ALA A 63 -0.47 -21.22 -4.68
C ALA A 63 0.23 -20.43 -5.81
N ALA A 64 -0.27 -19.23 -6.14
CA ALA A 64 0.34 -18.38 -7.16
C ALA A 64 1.73 -17.86 -6.73
N LEU A 65 1.94 -17.62 -5.43
CA LEU A 65 3.24 -17.20 -4.90
C LEU A 65 4.32 -18.29 -5.01
N ASP A 66 3.92 -19.56 -4.93
CA ASP A 66 4.80 -20.73 -5.03
C ASP A 66 5.23 -21.04 -6.48
N ILE A 67 4.63 -20.39 -7.48
CA ILE A 67 5.00 -20.58 -8.88
C ILE A 67 6.41 -20.01 -9.11
N GLU A 68 7.32 -20.78 -9.70
CA GLU A 68 8.69 -20.31 -9.98
C GLU A 68 8.79 -19.57 -11.32
N ASP A 69 8.03 -20.02 -12.34
CA ASP A 69 8.01 -19.41 -13.65
C ASP A 69 7.33 -18.02 -13.60
N PRO A 70 8.00 -16.93 -13.99
CA PRO A 70 7.44 -15.59 -13.88
C PRO A 70 6.18 -15.37 -14.72
N MET A 71 6.08 -16.01 -15.89
CA MET A 71 4.95 -15.85 -16.80
C MET A 71 3.73 -16.57 -16.24
N GLU A 72 3.90 -17.82 -15.80
CA GLU A 72 2.83 -18.59 -15.16
C GLU A 72 2.35 -17.90 -13.86
N LYS A 73 3.28 -17.34 -13.08
CA LYS A 73 2.95 -16.54 -11.88
C LYS A 73 2.14 -15.31 -12.24
N MET A 74 2.58 -14.56 -13.25
CA MET A 74 1.88 -13.38 -13.73
C MET A 74 0.44 -13.74 -14.15
N GLU A 75 0.26 -14.77 -14.98
CA GLU A 75 -1.08 -15.19 -15.42
C GLU A 75 -1.98 -15.58 -14.23
N ALA A 76 -1.46 -16.38 -13.30
CA ALA A 76 -2.21 -16.82 -12.12
C ALA A 76 -2.62 -15.64 -11.22
N LEU A 77 -1.70 -14.70 -10.98
CA LEU A 77 -1.99 -13.49 -10.20
C LEU A 77 -2.96 -12.56 -10.93
N GLY A 78 -2.86 -12.47 -12.25
CA GLY A 78 -3.75 -11.67 -13.11
C GLY A 78 -5.21 -12.08 -12.99
N GLU A 79 -5.51 -13.37 -12.86
CA GLU A 79 -6.88 -13.84 -12.60
C GLU A 79 -7.42 -13.36 -11.25
N ILE A 80 -6.58 -13.31 -10.21
CA ILE A 80 -6.98 -12.83 -8.89
C ILE A 80 -7.29 -11.33 -8.92
N THR A 81 -6.57 -10.54 -9.73
CA THR A 81 -6.80 -9.08 -9.82
C THR A 81 -8.20 -8.70 -10.31
N LYS A 82 -8.87 -9.59 -11.04
CA LYS A 82 -10.23 -9.37 -11.58
C LYS A 82 -11.31 -9.41 -10.50
N ASP A 83 -11.02 -10.07 -9.38
CA ASP A 83 -11.94 -10.22 -8.26
C ASP A 83 -11.64 -9.23 -7.13
N SER A 84 -12.71 -8.83 -6.42
CA SER A 84 -12.52 -8.15 -5.13
C SER A 84 -11.91 -9.14 -4.13
N SER A 85 -10.71 -8.83 -3.65
CA SER A 85 -9.95 -9.60 -2.66
C SER A 85 -9.39 -8.68 -1.59
N LYS A 86 -9.34 -9.14 -0.33
CA LYS A 86 -8.65 -8.41 0.74
C LYS A 86 -7.12 -8.32 0.52
N TYR A 87 -6.58 -9.14 -0.37
CA TYR A 87 -5.16 -9.16 -0.74
C TYR A 87 -4.87 -8.38 -2.01
N ILE A 88 -5.85 -7.65 -2.57
CA ILE A 88 -5.72 -7.06 -3.91
C ILE A 88 -4.50 -6.14 -4.06
N ALA A 89 -4.10 -5.40 -3.01
CA ALA A 89 -2.91 -4.57 -3.05
C ALA A 89 -1.62 -5.42 -3.18
N GLU A 90 -1.51 -6.47 -2.36
CA GLU A 90 -0.40 -7.44 -2.43
C GLU A 90 -0.36 -8.16 -3.79
N VAL A 91 -1.52 -8.59 -4.28
CA VAL A 91 -1.65 -9.27 -5.58
C VAL A 91 -1.22 -8.35 -6.71
N LEU A 92 -1.65 -7.08 -6.71
CA LEU A 92 -1.24 -6.09 -7.72
C LEU A 92 0.26 -5.84 -7.70
N TYR A 93 0.86 -5.75 -6.50
CA TYR A 93 2.29 -5.61 -6.34
C TYR A 93 3.04 -6.83 -6.91
N MET A 94 2.67 -8.03 -6.49
CA MET A 94 3.31 -9.27 -6.95
C MET A 94 3.07 -9.54 -8.45
N HIS A 95 1.88 -9.21 -8.96
CA HIS A 95 1.55 -9.32 -10.39
C HIS A 95 2.42 -8.38 -11.22
N GLY A 96 2.60 -7.13 -10.76
CA GLY A 96 3.50 -6.18 -11.40
C GLY A 96 4.95 -6.67 -11.44
N HIS A 97 5.44 -7.25 -10.35
CA HIS A 97 6.80 -7.82 -10.30
C HIS A 97 6.96 -9.05 -11.20
N ALA A 98 6.02 -9.98 -11.18
CA ALA A 98 6.03 -11.14 -12.07
C ALA A 98 6.00 -10.72 -13.56
N ALA A 99 5.25 -9.66 -13.88
CA ALA A 99 5.23 -9.06 -15.21
C ALA A 99 6.58 -8.41 -15.59
N MET A 100 7.23 -7.70 -14.67
CA MET A 100 8.59 -7.17 -14.88
C MET A 100 9.61 -8.27 -15.18
N GLU A 101 9.58 -9.36 -14.41
CA GLU A 101 10.45 -10.53 -14.60
C GLU A 101 10.17 -11.26 -15.91
N SER A 102 8.93 -11.18 -16.41
CA SER A 102 8.49 -11.71 -17.69
C SER A 102 8.73 -10.76 -18.88
N GLU A 103 9.33 -9.59 -18.62
CA GLU A 103 9.49 -8.48 -19.58
C GLU A 103 8.18 -7.95 -20.19
N ASP A 104 7.01 -8.27 -19.59
CA ASP A 104 5.72 -7.68 -19.93
C ASP A 104 5.53 -6.35 -19.20
N TYR A 105 6.22 -5.32 -19.70
CA TYR A 105 6.22 -4.00 -19.10
C TYR A 105 4.86 -3.29 -19.15
N GLU A 106 3.98 -3.66 -20.09
CA GLU A 106 2.63 -3.09 -20.17
C GLU A 106 1.75 -3.61 -19.03
N THR A 107 1.78 -4.92 -18.78
CA THR A 107 1.08 -5.53 -17.65
C THR A 107 1.66 -5.04 -16.31
N ALA A 108 2.98 -4.91 -16.20
CA ALA A 108 3.63 -4.34 -15.03
C ALA A 108 3.14 -2.90 -14.76
N LYS A 109 3.17 -2.05 -15.78
CA LYS A 109 2.73 -0.66 -15.70
C LYS A 109 1.27 -0.55 -15.27
N ALA A 110 0.37 -1.36 -15.84
CA ALA A 110 -1.04 -1.38 -15.47
C ALA A 110 -1.24 -1.77 -14.00
N SER A 111 -0.50 -2.76 -13.52
CA SER A 111 -0.59 -3.28 -12.16
C SER A 111 -0.12 -2.27 -11.13
N PHE A 112 1.07 -1.69 -11.34
CA PHE A 112 1.63 -0.69 -10.43
C PHE A 112 0.87 0.65 -10.47
N THR A 113 0.34 1.03 -11.63
CA THR A 113 -0.55 2.21 -11.73
C THR A 113 -1.83 1.98 -10.92
N THR A 114 -2.44 0.80 -11.04
CA THR A 114 -3.63 0.45 -10.26
C THR A 114 -3.32 0.40 -8.77
N LEU A 115 -2.17 -0.15 -8.39
CA LEU A 115 -1.69 -0.19 -7.00
C LEU A 115 -1.57 1.23 -6.42
N ARG A 116 -0.90 2.13 -7.15
CA ARG A 116 -0.76 3.54 -6.77
C ARG A 116 -2.12 4.22 -6.60
N ASP A 117 -3.00 4.07 -7.58
CA ASP A 117 -4.22 4.86 -7.66
C ASP A 117 -5.31 4.35 -6.69
N LYS A 118 -5.33 3.04 -6.40
CA LYS A 118 -6.36 2.39 -5.56
C LYS A 118 -5.89 2.03 -4.17
N HIS A 119 -4.58 1.84 -3.97
CA HIS A 119 -3.99 1.41 -2.71
C HIS A 119 -2.77 2.28 -2.31
N PRO A 120 -2.88 3.63 -2.30
CA PRO A 120 -1.75 4.52 -2.01
C PRO A 120 -1.15 4.34 -0.59
N GLY A 121 -1.93 3.78 0.36
CA GLY A 121 -1.50 3.53 1.73
C GLY A 121 -0.94 2.13 1.99
N PHE A 122 -0.83 1.27 0.98
CA PHE A 122 -0.19 -0.03 1.12
C PHE A 122 1.34 0.14 1.19
N GLU A 123 2.00 -0.64 2.05
CA GLU A 123 3.39 -0.38 2.44
C GLU A 123 4.39 -0.47 1.28
N PHE A 124 4.12 -1.33 0.29
CA PHE A 124 4.96 -1.52 -0.90
C PHE A 124 4.49 -0.73 -2.13
N THR A 125 3.48 0.13 -1.99
CA THR A 125 3.09 1.02 -3.09
C THR A 125 4.24 1.91 -3.58
N PRO A 126 5.08 2.50 -2.72
CA PRO A 126 6.25 3.26 -3.16
C PRO A 126 7.22 2.41 -4.00
N ASP A 127 7.47 1.16 -3.62
CA ASP A 127 8.33 0.22 -4.37
C ASP A 127 7.70 -0.15 -5.73
N GLY A 128 6.38 -0.34 -5.78
CA GLY A 128 5.68 -0.54 -7.05
C GLY A 128 5.74 0.69 -7.97
N VAL A 129 5.68 1.91 -7.41
CA VAL A 129 5.84 3.14 -8.19
C VAL A 129 7.29 3.33 -8.66
N GLU A 130 8.28 2.88 -7.89
CA GLU A 130 9.68 2.84 -8.36
C GLU A 130 9.80 1.98 -9.62
N ALA A 131 9.10 0.84 -9.69
CA ALA A 131 9.09 0.01 -10.88
C ALA A 131 8.51 0.73 -12.12
N LEU A 132 7.57 1.67 -11.94
CA LEU A 132 7.11 2.54 -13.05
C LEU A 132 8.25 3.43 -13.59
N GLY A 133 9.08 3.97 -12.69
CA GLY A 133 10.28 4.72 -13.07
C GLY A 133 11.30 3.83 -13.79
N ALA A 134 11.49 2.59 -13.32
CA ALA A 134 12.38 1.63 -13.96
C ALA A 134 11.92 1.26 -15.38
N ILE A 135 10.60 1.15 -15.61
CA ILE A 135 10.04 0.95 -16.96
C ILE A 135 10.36 2.15 -17.87
N HIS A 136 10.35 3.38 -17.35
CA HIS A 136 10.78 4.55 -18.12
C HIS A 136 12.29 4.51 -18.43
N GLU A 137 13.14 4.11 -17.46
CA GLU A 137 14.59 3.89 -17.71
C GLU A 137 14.84 2.84 -18.81
N ILE A 138 14.11 1.72 -18.80
CA ILE A 138 14.22 0.66 -19.83
C ILE A 138 13.90 1.21 -21.22
N ASN A 139 12.97 2.18 -21.30
CA ASN A 139 12.61 2.87 -22.54
C ASN A 139 13.50 4.07 -22.86
N SER A 140 14.57 4.30 -22.09
CA SER A 140 15.45 5.48 -22.18
C SER A 140 14.72 6.82 -22.04
N ASP A 141 13.55 6.82 -21.40
CA ASP A 141 12.77 8.03 -21.09
C ASP A 141 13.18 8.53 -19.69
N TYR A 142 14.43 8.99 -19.60
CA TYR A 142 15.06 9.34 -18.33
C TYR A 142 14.36 10.52 -17.63
N GLU A 143 13.84 11.48 -18.38
CA GLU A 143 13.07 12.59 -17.82
C GLU A 143 11.79 12.12 -17.13
N ALA A 144 11.05 11.19 -17.75
CA ALA A 144 9.87 10.62 -17.13
C ALA A 144 10.22 9.75 -15.92
N ALA A 145 11.31 8.98 -15.98
CA ALA A 145 11.79 8.21 -14.83
C ALA A 145 12.13 9.13 -13.65
N ILE A 146 12.87 10.21 -13.88
CA ILE A 146 13.19 11.22 -12.86
C ILE A 146 11.93 11.84 -12.27
N ALA A 147 10.92 12.13 -13.08
CA ALA A 147 9.65 12.67 -12.59
C ALA A 147 8.94 11.69 -11.64
N VAL A 148 8.93 10.39 -11.97
CA VAL A 148 8.37 9.35 -11.10
C VAL A 148 9.15 9.25 -9.79
N TYR A 149 10.49 9.24 -9.84
CA TYR A 149 11.31 9.14 -8.64
C TYR A 149 11.16 10.34 -7.69
N LYS A 150 11.04 11.55 -8.25
CA LYS A 150 10.72 12.75 -7.47
C LYS A 150 9.32 12.70 -6.86
N ASP A 151 8.34 12.15 -7.58
CA ASP A 151 6.98 11.94 -7.05
C ASP A 151 6.98 10.99 -5.85
N ILE A 152 7.80 9.93 -5.87
CA ILE A 152 7.95 9.03 -4.71
C ILE A 152 8.46 9.78 -3.48
N GLN A 153 9.48 10.63 -3.64
CA GLN A 153 10.03 11.43 -2.55
C GLN A 153 9.00 12.43 -1.99
N ALA A 154 8.15 13.00 -2.85
CA ALA A 154 7.12 13.95 -2.46
C ALA A 154 5.91 13.28 -1.78
N THR A 155 5.50 12.11 -2.29
CA THR A 155 4.27 11.42 -1.88
C THR A 155 4.48 10.49 -0.69
N TRP A 156 5.64 9.82 -0.61
CA TRP A 156 5.97 8.89 0.49
C TRP A 156 7.35 9.19 1.11
N PRO A 157 7.58 10.40 1.66
CA PRO A 157 8.91 10.85 2.12
C PRO A 157 9.54 9.95 3.18
N ASP A 158 8.73 9.28 4.01
CA ASP A 158 9.21 8.41 5.08
C ASP A 158 9.52 6.98 4.63
N SER A 159 9.10 6.59 3.42
CA SER A 159 9.29 5.25 2.89
C SER A 159 10.75 4.92 2.63
N PHE A 160 11.11 3.64 2.73
CA PHE A 160 12.46 3.20 2.37
C PHE A 160 12.75 3.44 0.88
N ALA A 161 11.75 3.26 0.00
CA ALA A 161 11.86 3.60 -1.41
C ALA A 161 12.25 5.06 -1.61
N ALA A 162 11.56 6.02 -0.97
CA ALA A 162 11.89 7.45 -1.12
C ALA A 162 13.37 7.78 -0.81
N ARG A 163 13.95 7.13 0.20
CA ARG A 163 15.34 7.38 0.64
C ARG A 163 16.40 6.90 -0.34
N ARG A 164 16.07 6.01 -1.28
CA ARG A 164 16.99 5.51 -2.32
C ARG A 164 16.80 6.19 -3.68
N GLN A 165 15.80 7.06 -3.84
CA GLN A 165 15.55 7.73 -5.11
C GLN A 165 16.63 8.70 -5.59
N PRO A 166 17.37 9.43 -4.72
CA PRO A 166 18.46 10.29 -5.20
C PRO A 166 19.48 9.53 -6.05
N PHE A 167 19.77 8.27 -5.72
CA PHE A 167 20.62 7.40 -6.54
C PHE A 167 20.01 7.08 -7.91
N ASN A 168 18.72 6.74 -7.97
CA ASN A 168 18.04 6.44 -9.24
C ASN A 168 17.97 7.70 -10.13
N ILE A 169 17.68 8.86 -9.53
CA ILE A 169 17.70 10.16 -10.22
C ILE A 169 19.10 10.47 -10.76
N ALA A 170 20.15 10.26 -9.96
CA ALA A 170 21.52 10.48 -10.37
C ALA A 170 21.92 9.60 -11.56
N ARG A 171 21.53 8.31 -11.53
CA ARG A 171 21.74 7.39 -12.65
C ARG A 171 21.03 7.85 -13.92
N CYS A 172 19.77 8.27 -13.82
CA CYS A 172 19.04 8.79 -14.97
C CYS A 172 19.72 10.03 -15.56
N HIS A 173 20.22 10.94 -14.72
CA HIS A 173 20.99 12.09 -15.19
C HIS A 173 22.33 11.69 -15.84
N GLU A 174 23.03 10.67 -15.32
CA GLU A 174 24.24 10.15 -15.99
C GLU A 174 23.93 9.58 -17.38
N GLU A 175 22.89 8.76 -17.50
CA GLU A 175 22.49 8.16 -18.79
C GLU A 175 21.94 9.21 -19.78
N ASN A 176 21.46 10.35 -19.27
CA ASN A 176 20.97 11.47 -20.08
C ASN A 176 22.02 12.57 -20.33
N ASP A 177 23.31 12.27 -20.17
CA ASP A 177 24.43 13.20 -20.39
C ASP A 177 24.31 14.52 -19.57
N ASN A 178 23.79 14.45 -18.34
CA ASN A 178 23.64 15.57 -17.41
C ASN A 178 24.53 15.38 -16.16
N PRO A 179 25.86 15.52 -16.30
CA PRO A 179 26.80 15.12 -15.25
C PRO A 179 26.80 16.07 -14.04
N ASP A 180 26.40 17.34 -14.20
CA ASP A 180 26.26 18.28 -13.08
C ASP A 180 25.09 17.88 -12.16
N GLU A 181 23.94 17.58 -12.76
CA GLU A 181 22.75 17.12 -12.06
C GLU A 181 22.94 15.74 -11.44
N ALA A 182 23.63 14.82 -12.14
CA ALA A 182 24.00 13.52 -11.60
C ALA A 182 24.89 13.65 -10.37
N LEU A 183 25.89 14.55 -10.42
CA LEU A 183 26.77 14.82 -9.28
C LEU A 183 25.97 15.31 -8.06
N ALA A 184 25.06 16.26 -8.27
CA ALA A 184 24.23 16.79 -7.19
C ALA A 184 23.33 15.70 -6.57
N ALA A 185 22.71 14.87 -7.40
CA ALA A 185 21.83 13.79 -6.92
C ALA A 185 22.59 12.66 -6.20
N TYR A 186 23.82 12.32 -6.63
CA TYR A 186 24.66 11.40 -5.87
C TYR A 186 25.07 11.96 -4.52
N GLN A 187 25.40 13.25 -4.44
CA GLN A 187 25.70 13.91 -3.16
C GLN A 187 24.48 13.90 -2.23
N ASP A 188 23.28 14.17 -2.78
CA ASP A 188 22.03 14.04 -2.02
C ASP A 188 21.83 12.61 -1.48
N GLN A 189 22.12 11.57 -2.27
CA GLN A 189 22.02 10.18 -1.78
C GLN A 189 22.89 9.92 -0.54
N LEU A 190 24.11 10.48 -0.51
CA LEU A 190 25.03 10.33 0.61
C LEU A 190 24.51 11.01 1.89
N GLN A 191 23.71 12.06 1.75
CA GLN A 191 23.11 12.80 2.86
C GLN A 191 21.77 12.21 3.30
N THR A 192 20.95 11.77 2.34
CA THR A 192 19.59 11.28 2.57
C THR A 192 19.57 9.88 3.19
N PHE A 193 20.52 9.00 2.82
CA PHE A 193 20.58 7.64 3.36
C PHE A 193 22.01 7.19 3.74
N PRO A 194 22.65 7.89 4.69
CA PRO A 194 24.04 7.64 5.06
C PRO A 194 24.23 6.22 5.62
N GLY A 195 25.37 5.61 5.32
CA GLY A 195 25.72 4.26 5.79
C GLY A 195 24.99 3.10 5.11
N SER A 196 24.08 3.38 4.16
CA SER A 196 23.40 2.35 3.37
C SER A 196 24.28 1.84 2.22
N ASN A 197 23.96 0.64 1.70
CA ASN A 197 24.60 0.11 0.49
C ASN A 197 24.37 1.04 -0.72
N VAL A 198 23.22 1.71 -0.79
CA VAL A 198 22.91 2.67 -1.86
C VAL A 198 23.83 3.89 -1.77
N ALA A 199 24.10 4.41 -0.57
CA ALA A 199 25.09 5.48 -0.39
C ALA A 199 26.52 5.02 -0.75
N ALA A 200 26.91 3.79 -0.41
CA ALA A 200 28.21 3.25 -0.83
C ALA A 200 28.34 3.18 -2.37
N HIS A 201 27.30 2.73 -3.06
CA HIS A 201 27.25 2.73 -4.53
C HIS A 201 27.25 4.14 -5.11
N ALA A 202 26.52 5.08 -4.50
CA ALA A 202 26.51 6.48 -4.89
C ALA A 202 27.90 7.11 -4.80
N GLN A 203 28.65 6.84 -3.72
CA GLN A 203 30.02 7.32 -3.56
C GLN A 203 30.92 6.79 -4.68
N GLN A 204 30.83 5.48 -4.98
CA GLN A 204 31.61 4.88 -6.07
C GLN A 204 31.29 5.53 -7.41
N LYS A 205 30.00 5.74 -7.72
CA LYS A 205 29.57 6.38 -8.97
C LYS A 205 30.01 7.84 -9.06
N LEU A 206 29.90 8.59 -7.96
CA LEU A 206 30.36 9.97 -7.85
C LEU A 206 31.87 10.09 -8.13
N ASP A 207 32.69 9.19 -7.58
CA ASP A 207 34.14 9.18 -7.82
C ASP A 207 34.47 8.86 -9.28
N GLN A 208 33.76 7.90 -9.88
CA GLN A 208 33.88 7.58 -11.30
C GLN A 208 33.49 8.78 -12.19
N LEU A 209 32.40 9.46 -11.86
CA LEU A 209 31.89 10.61 -12.61
C LEU A 209 32.88 11.78 -12.59
N ARG A 210 33.49 12.07 -11.43
CA ARG A 210 34.54 13.10 -11.28
C ARG A 210 35.82 12.75 -12.02
N ALA A 211 36.24 11.48 -11.98
CA ALA A 211 37.42 11.04 -12.72
C ALA A 211 37.25 11.20 -14.24
N LYS A 212 36.04 10.96 -14.75
CA LYS A 212 35.68 11.18 -16.16
C LYS A 212 35.53 12.66 -16.52
N ASN A 213 35.15 13.51 -15.56
CA ASN A 213 34.90 14.94 -15.74
C ASN A 213 35.75 15.80 -14.78
N PRO A 214 37.06 16.01 -15.07
CA PRO A 214 37.99 16.65 -14.13
C PRO A 214 37.60 18.08 -13.72
N THR A 215 36.81 18.79 -14.53
CA THR A 215 36.27 20.11 -14.20
C THR A 215 35.28 20.06 -13.03
N LEU A 216 34.51 18.97 -12.90
CA LEU A 216 33.59 18.75 -11.77
C LEU A 216 34.30 18.43 -10.46
N ALA A 217 35.50 17.83 -10.54
CA ALA A 217 36.31 17.52 -9.37
C ALA A 217 36.88 18.77 -8.67
N LEU A 218 36.91 19.91 -9.36
CA LEU A 218 37.37 21.20 -8.83
C LEU A 218 36.26 21.96 -8.09
N SER A 219 34.99 21.56 -8.25
CA SER A 219 33.87 22.11 -7.50
C SER A 219 33.91 21.57 -6.06
N PRO A 220 33.99 22.43 -5.03
CA PRO A 220 34.04 21.99 -3.65
C PRO A 220 32.83 21.11 -3.33
N VAL A 221 33.07 19.95 -2.71
CA VAL A 221 32.02 19.30 -1.94
C VAL A 221 31.74 20.26 -0.79
N GLU A 222 30.55 20.86 -0.76
CA GLU A 222 30.04 21.42 0.49
C GLU A 222 29.82 20.23 1.43
N THR A 223 30.88 19.84 2.12
CA THR A 223 30.82 18.83 3.17
C THR A 223 29.81 19.36 4.19
N PRO A 224 28.74 18.63 4.52
CA PRO A 224 27.91 19.01 5.65
C PRO A 224 28.83 19.14 6.85
N LEU A 225 28.81 20.31 7.48
CA LEU A 225 29.41 20.50 8.79
C LEU A 225 28.80 19.41 9.66
N LEU A 226 29.56 18.35 9.93
CA LEU A 226 29.32 17.48 11.06
C LEU A 226 29.60 18.38 12.27
N GLU A 227 28.61 19.21 12.61
CA GLU A 227 28.65 20.07 13.77
C GLU A 227 28.83 19.12 14.94
N ALA A 228 30.01 19.21 15.54
CA ALA A 228 30.43 18.37 16.64
C ALA A 228 29.30 18.31 17.65
N ALA A 229 28.80 17.10 17.93
CA ALA A 229 27.83 16.87 18.99
C ALA A 229 28.30 17.63 20.24
N PRO A 230 27.45 18.45 20.88
CA PRO A 230 27.85 19.14 22.08
C PRO A 230 28.28 18.10 23.11
N ASP A 231 29.52 18.23 23.57
CA ASP A 231 30.11 17.45 24.65
C ASP A 231 29.25 17.67 25.90
N THR A 232 28.26 16.79 26.12
CA THR A 232 27.45 16.79 27.33
C THR A 232 28.24 16.10 28.44
N THR A 233 29.24 16.81 28.96
CA THR A 233 29.82 16.55 30.27
C THR A 233 29.45 17.69 31.21
N ASN A 234 28.39 17.49 32.00
CA ASN A 234 28.24 18.10 33.33
C ASN A 234 27.31 17.25 34.20
#